data_AF-A0A4U0XEY6-F1
#
_entry.id   AF-A0A4U0XEY6-F1
#
_cell.length_a   1.000
_cell.length_b   1.000
_cell.length_c   1.000
_cell.angle_alpha   90.00
_cell.angle_beta   90.00
_cell.angle_gamma   90.00
#
_symmetry.space_group_name_H-M   'P 1'
#
loop_
_entity.id
_entity.type
_entity.pdbx_description
1 polymer ?
#
loop_
_entity_poly.entity_id
_entity_poly.type
_entity_poly.pdbx_seq_one_letter_code
_entity_poly.pdbx_strand_id
1 'polypeptide(L)'
;MFFGRADNSEHLDFHLPFPCSTSLWEADSYEQWSNTAAEESAGHTFRVKYVHEAMDDPTVILAAATNARDVFVSALILAYRCSNNKQDPAFYISVGSNLNHVSPAVKPHNRTQLSYHFAMLCQSTPIRELLAVTGETWVVGGRLDTNDQYVQAKVDLRAWASKHNDFTSSMHADYDAPIDRAINHSLKILKVALKRPEEPTGLLFEDWAVYLAVLVLWAHLYVNARNQVSETSAFDPQLHAYAGDEFVRTFLRTCGEASWHHISAQDVTALLQWTKGRIVGPSPQHFGGLSDSATGVLGKLVLKGGEDGWF
;
A
#
# COMPACT_ATOMS: atom_id res chain seq x y z
N MET A 1 3.07 11.84 12.29
CA MET A 1 2.85 11.81 10.83
C MET A 1 3.72 12.92 10.25
N PHE A 2 4.94 12.58 9.82
CA PHE A 2 5.95 13.55 9.40
C PHE A 2 5.77 13.85 7.91
N PHE A 3 5.08 14.95 7.61
CA PHE A 3 5.11 15.58 6.29
C PHE A 3 5.76 16.96 6.43
N GLY A 4 7.08 16.96 6.64
CA GLY A 4 7.93 18.13 6.44
C GLY A 4 8.89 17.81 5.32
N ARG A 5 8.71 18.42 4.15
CA ARG A 5 9.71 18.42 3.07
C ARG A 5 10.83 19.38 3.50
N ALA A 6 11.97 18.84 3.91
CA ALA A 6 13.21 19.60 3.86
C ALA A 6 13.71 19.52 2.41
N ASP A 7 13.54 20.60 1.64
CA ASP A 7 14.03 20.69 0.26
C ASP A 7 15.56 20.90 0.18
N ASN A 8 16.26 20.81 1.30
CA ASN A 8 17.73 20.83 1.37
C ASN A 8 18.20 19.64 2.20
N SER A 9 18.55 18.52 1.57
CA SER A 9 19.37 17.51 2.23
C SER A 9 20.41 16.95 1.26
N GLU A 10 21.59 17.55 1.28
CA GLU A 10 22.82 16.76 1.18
C GLU A 10 22.69 15.61 2.19
N HIS A 11 22.90 14.37 1.70
CA HIS A 11 22.93 13.11 2.44
C HIS A 11 22.68 13.25 3.94
N LEU A 12 21.41 13.21 4.36
CA LEU A 12 21.10 12.86 5.74
C LEU A 12 21.46 11.39 5.89
N ASP A 13 22.74 11.13 6.20
CA ASP A 13 23.21 9.87 6.76
C ASP A 13 22.54 9.71 8.12
N PHE A 14 21.28 9.30 8.09
CA PHE A 14 20.54 8.97 9.28
C PHE A 14 21.15 7.68 9.84
N HIS A 15 22.17 7.85 10.68
CA HIS A 15 22.66 6.84 11.62
C HIS A 15 21.62 6.62 12.70
N LEU A 16 20.43 6.18 12.29
CA LEU A 16 19.34 5.94 13.20
C LEU A 16 19.69 4.67 14.00
N PRO A 17 19.90 4.78 15.32
CA PRO A 17 20.28 3.64 16.12
C PRO A 17 19.13 2.63 16.11
N PHE A 18 19.48 1.35 16.13
CA PHE A 18 18.48 0.31 16.28
C PHE A 18 17.84 0.43 17.67
N PRO A 19 16.49 0.32 17.78
CA PRO A 19 15.84 0.37 19.08
C PRO A 19 16.39 -0.71 20.01
N CYS A 20 16.79 -0.32 21.21
CA CYS A 20 17.18 -1.26 22.25
C CYS A 20 15.97 -1.92 22.90
N SER A 21 16.20 -3.02 23.62
CA SER A 21 15.13 -3.74 24.29
C SER A 21 14.42 -2.87 25.34
N THR A 22 13.17 -3.24 25.66
CA THR A 22 12.43 -2.62 26.77
C THR A 22 13.20 -2.75 28.09
N SER A 23 13.83 -3.89 28.36
CA SER A 23 14.64 -4.11 29.56
C SER A 23 15.80 -3.13 29.68
N LEU A 24 16.39 -2.71 28.55
CA LEU A 24 17.44 -1.69 28.55
C LEU A 24 16.86 -0.30 28.85
N TRP A 25 15.67 0.01 28.33
CA TRP A 25 14.96 1.26 28.62
C TRP A 25 14.45 1.36 30.07
N GLU A 26 14.11 0.23 30.67
CA GLU A 26 13.56 0.11 32.03
C GLU A 26 14.64 -0.12 33.10
N ALA A 27 15.93 0.03 32.76
CA ALA A 27 16.99 -0.14 33.74
C ALA A 27 16.96 0.98 34.80
N ASP A 28 16.88 0.60 36.08
CA ASP A 28 16.77 1.53 37.22
C ASP A 28 18.10 2.19 37.59
N SER A 29 19.20 1.69 37.05
CA SER A 29 20.55 2.19 37.33
C SER A 29 21.47 2.08 36.12
N TYR A 30 22.54 2.86 36.14
CA TYR A 30 23.59 2.80 35.11
C TYR A 30 24.27 1.42 35.04
N GLU A 31 24.54 0.79 36.20
CA GLU A 31 25.18 -0.53 36.23
C GLU A 31 24.28 -1.60 35.61
N GLN A 32 22.98 -1.58 35.95
CA GLN A 32 21.99 -2.46 35.33
C GLN A 32 21.88 -2.20 33.83
N TRP A 33 21.82 -0.93 33.41
CA TRP A 33 21.80 -0.57 31.99
C TRP A 33 23.04 -1.11 31.26
N SER A 34 24.22 -0.90 31.82
CA SER A 34 25.50 -1.33 31.22
C SER A 34 25.60 -2.86 31.14
N ASN A 35 25.16 -3.57 32.18
CA ASN A 35 25.18 -5.03 32.21
C ASN A 35 24.19 -5.60 31.18
N THR A 36 22.94 -5.10 31.15
CA THR A 36 21.95 -5.50 30.15
C THR A 36 22.43 -5.21 28.73
N ALA A 37 23.04 -4.04 28.48
CA ALA A 37 23.61 -3.70 27.18
C ALA A 37 24.76 -4.65 26.78
N ALA A 38 25.60 -5.04 27.73
CA ALA A 38 26.70 -5.98 27.51
C ALA A 38 26.20 -7.40 27.26
N GLU A 39 25.21 -7.87 28.03
CA GLU A 39 24.54 -9.17 27.85
C GLU A 39 23.85 -9.26 26.49
N GLU A 40 23.10 -8.23 26.10
CA GLU A 40 22.47 -8.15 24.78
C GLU A 40 23.50 -8.14 23.66
N SER A 41 24.63 -7.46 23.87
CA SER A 41 25.75 -7.42 22.93
C SER A 41 26.49 -8.75 22.83
N ALA A 42 26.51 -9.56 23.89
CA ALA A 42 27.21 -10.84 23.93
C ALA A 42 26.35 -12.01 23.43
N GLY A 43 25.02 -11.93 23.57
CA GLY A 43 24.08 -12.99 23.19
C GLY A 43 23.59 -12.98 21.74
N HIS A 44 23.72 -11.86 21.02
CA HIS A 44 23.21 -11.74 19.65
C HIS A 44 24.35 -11.85 18.62
N THR A 45 24.36 -12.97 17.88
CA THR A 45 25.32 -13.25 16.79
C THR A 45 25.25 -12.24 15.63
N PHE A 46 24.20 -11.41 15.57
CA PHE A 46 24.02 -10.37 14.57
C PHE A 46 23.72 -9.03 15.25
N ARG A 47 24.75 -8.21 15.41
CA ARG A 47 24.66 -6.87 15.98
C ARG A 47 24.46 -5.84 14.88
N VAL A 48 23.21 -5.48 14.65
CA VAL A 48 22.86 -4.29 13.87
C VAL A 48 22.85 -3.10 14.81
N LYS A 49 23.79 -2.17 14.62
CA LYS A 49 23.84 -0.94 15.41
C LYS A 49 22.94 0.13 14.81
N TYR A 50 22.86 0.21 13.49
CA TYR A 50 22.06 1.20 12.79
C TYR A 50 21.08 0.59 11.79
N VAL A 51 19.97 1.27 11.56
CA VAL A 51 18.93 0.79 10.64
C VAL A 51 19.46 0.54 9.23
N HIS A 52 20.41 1.34 8.73
CA HIS A 52 20.99 1.14 7.40
C HIS A 52 21.83 -0.14 7.31
N GLU A 53 22.57 -0.51 8.36
CA GLU A 53 23.33 -1.78 8.40
C GLU A 53 22.39 -2.99 8.30
N ALA A 54 21.19 -2.88 8.89
CA ALA A 54 20.16 -3.89 8.73
C ALA A 54 19.65 -4.01 7.30
N MET A 55 19.91 -3.04 6.43
CA MET A 55 19.31 -2.96 5.10
C MET A 55 20.27 -3.37 3.99
N ASP A 56 21.57 -3.28 4.24
CA ASP A 56 22.59 -3.63 3.27
C ASP A 56 22.83 -5.16 3.20
N ASP A 57 22.39 -5.92 4.21
CA ASP A 57 22.56 -7.37 4.27
C ASP A 57 21.21 -8.09 4.51
N PRO A 58 20.71 -8.90 3.55
CA PRO A 58 19.46 -9.64 3.69
C PRO A 58 19.51 -10.74 4.77
N THR A 59 20.69 -11.26 5.11
CA THR A 59 20.85 -12.25 6.17
C THR A 59 20.64 -11.62 7.55
N VAL A 60 21.08 -10.36 7.71
CA VAL A 60 20.80 -9.53 8.89
C VAL A 60 19.30 -9.30 9.04
N ILE A 61 18.60 -8.97 7.95
CA ILE A 61 17.15 -8.76 7.96
C ILE A 61 16.44 -10.00 8.48
N LEU A 62 16.83 -11.17 7.98
CA LEU A 62 16.20 -12.45 8.32
C LEU A 62 16.52 -12.89 9.75
N ALA A 63 17.79 -12.78 10.18
CA ALA A 63 18.19 -13.07 11.56
C ALA A 63 17.54 -12.11 12.57
N ALA A 64 17.35 -10.86 12.17
CA ALA A 64 16.66 -9.89 12.99
C ALA A 64 15.12 -10.00 12.90
N ALA A 65 14.58 -10.74 11.93
CA ALA A 65 13.17 -11.10 11.86
C ALA A 65 12.78 -12.21 12.85
N THR A 66 13.70 -13.15 13.08
CA THR A 66 13.49 -14.27 14.02
C THR A 66 13.44 -13.83 15.48
N ASN A 67 14.07 -12.70 15.80
CA ASN A 67 13.94 -12.04 17.09
C ASN A 67 12.72 -11.10 17.00
N ALA A 68 11.71 -11.33 17.83
CA ALA A 68 10.40 -10.70 17.73
C ALA A 68 10.44 -9.15 17.77
N ARG A 69 10.72 -8.51 16.63
CA ARG A 69 10.72 -7.05 16.49
C ARG A 69 9.34 -6.49 16.84
N ASP A 70 9.33 -5.42 17.60
CA ASP A 70 8.09 -4.70 17.88
C ASP A 70 7.55 -3.99 16.61
N VAL A 71 6.32 -3.49 16.70
CA VAL A 71 5.66 -2.78 15.58
C VAL A 71 6.44 -1.53 15.17
N PHE A 72 7.16 -0.91 16.12
CA PHE A 72 7.90 0.33 15.90
C PHE A 72 9.12 0.12 15.00
N VAL A 73 9.95 -0.89 15.32
CA VAL A 73 11.14 -1.26 14.52
C VAL A 73 10.74 -1.57 13.09
N SER A 74 9.69 -2.37 12.88
CA SER A 74 9.26 -2.68 11.53
C SER A 74 8.75 -1.43 10.78
N ALA A 75 8.04 -0.53 11.45
CA ALA A 75 7.63 0.74 10.83
C ALA A 75 8.84 1.61 10.45
N LEU A 76 9.89 1.60 11.27
CA LEU A 76 11.13 2.34 11.03
C LEU A 76 11.89 1.82 9.80
N ILE A 77 12.00 0.51 9.69
CA ILE A 77 12.59 -0.20 8.54
C ILE A 77 11.83 0.14 7.26
N LEU A 78 10.49 0.09 7.32
CA LEU A 78 9.63 0.47 6.19
C LEU A 78 9.83 1.93 5.78
N ALA A 79 9.82 2.85 6.75
CA ALA A 79 10.03 4.27 6.49
C ALA A 79 11.38 4.55 5.85
N TYR A 80 12.44 3.91 6.35
CA TYR A 80 13.79 4.05 5.79
C TYR A 80 13.87 3.59 4.33
N ARG A 81 13.33 2.40 3.98
CA ARG A 81 13.28 1.96 2.57
C ARG A 81 12.50 2.93 1.69
N CYS A 82 11.35 3.41 2.17
CA CYS A 82 10.53 4.33 1.39
C CYS A 82 11.24 5.67 1.13
N SER A 83 12.11 6.10 2.05
CA SER A 83 12.86 7.36 1.92
C SER A 83 14.04 7.25 0.96
N ASN A 84 14.80 6.15 1.02
CA ASN A 84 16.03 5.99 0.22
C ASN A 84 15.78 5.74 -1.27
N ASN A 85 14.56 5.38 -1.67
CA ASN A 85 14.23 5.09 -3.07
C ASN A 85 14.18 6.33 -3.98
N LYS A 86 14.55 7.52 -3.47
CA LYS A 86 14.53 8.80 -4.19
C LYS A 86 15.81 9.12 -4.96
N GLN A 87 16.87 8.33 -4.83
CA GLN A 87 18.18 8.70 -5.36
C GLN A 87 18.33 8.53 -6.88
N ASP A 88 17.38 7.95 -7.61
CA ASP A 88 17.44 7.93 -9.06
C ASP A 88 16.04 7.93 -9.74
N PRO A 89 15.66 8.99 -10.46
CA PRO A 89 14.38 9.07 -11.17
C PRO A 89 14.27 8.08 -12.35
N ALA A 90 15.38 7.52 -12.84
CA ALA A 90 15.37 6.40 -13.79
C ALA A 90 15.15 5.02 -13.10
N PHE A 91 15.27 4.97 -11.77
CA PHE A 91 15.22 3.75 -10.96
C PHE A 91 13.82 3.38 -10.48
N TYR A 92 12.81 4.25 -10.69
CA TYR A 92 11.41 3.89 -10.47
C TYR A 92 10.98 2.66 -11.30
N ILE A 93 11.71 2.36 -12.38
CA ILE A 93 11.46 1.20 -13.26
C ILE A 93 12.26 -0.04 -12.82
N SER A 94 13.39 0.09 -12.10
CA SER A 94 14.23 -1.05 -11.69
C SER A 94 14.04 -1.52 -10.23
N VAL A 95 13.06 -0.99 -9.48
CA VAL A 95 12.62 -1.50 -8.16
C VAL A 95 11.98 -2.90 -8.24
N GLY A 96 12.29 -3.69 -9.27
CA GLY A 96 11.85 -5.08 -9.40
C GLY A 96 12.52 -6.02 -8.41
N SER A 97 13.72 -5.69 -7.94
CA SER A 97 14.48 -6.58 -7.06
C SER A 97 14.46 -6.06 -5.61
N ASN A 98 13.88 -6.88 -4.72
CA ASN A 98 14.26 -7.03 -3.31
C ASN A 98 13.42 -6.40 -2.18
N LEU A 99 12.26 -5.80 -2.43
CA LEU A 99 11.30 -5.52 -1.33
C LEU A 99 10.56 -6.77 -0.83
N ASN A 100 10.63 -7.88 -1.57
CA ASN A 100 10.16 -9.20 -1.11
C ASN A 100 10.94 -9.68 0.13
N HIS A 101 12.20 -9.26 0.31
CA HIS A 101 13.00 -9.59 1.49
C HIS A 101 12.61 -8.82 2.75
N VAL A 102 11.75 -7.80 2.64
CA VAL A 102 11.21 -7.07 3.80
C VAL A 102 9.98 -7.78 4.38
N SER A 103 9.29 -8.61 3.59
CA SER A 103 8.13 -9.38 4.08
C SER A 103 8.49 -10.32 5.25
N PRO A 104 9.62 -11.04 5.26
CA PRO A 104 10.07 -11.79 6.42
C PRO A 104 10.41 -10.90 7.62
N ALA A 105 10.96 -9.70 7.37
CA ALA A 105 11.44 -8.75 8.39
C ALA A 105 10.34 -8.12 9.25
N VAL A 106 9.13 -8.11 8.72
CA VAL A 106 7.96 -7.49 9.32
C VAL A 106 7.26 -8.52 10.18
N LYS A 107 7.12 -8.23 11.49
CA LYS A 107 6.31 -9.07 12.39
C LYS A 107 4.92 -9.28 11.76
N PRO A 108 4.32 -10.49 11.86
CA PRO A 108 3.00 -10.79 11.30
C PRO A 108 1.85 -10.11 12.08
N HIS A 109 2.03 -8.86 12.48
CA HIS A 109 1.02 -8.02 13.07
C HIS A 109 0.27 -7.29 11.94
N ASN A 110 -1.07 -7.30 11.98
CA ASN A 110 -1.93 -6.73 10.93
C ASN A 110 -1.53 -5.28 10.58
N ARG A 111 -1.27 -4.45 11.58
CA ARG A 111 -0.84 -3.05 11.38
C ARG A 111 0.41 -2.93 10.53
N THR A 112 1.42 -3.73 10.82
CA THR A 112 2.70 -3.67 10.11
C THR A 112 2.60 -4.26 8.71
N GLN A 113 1.83 -5.34 8.54
CA GLN A 113 1.51 -5.89 7.22
C GLN A 113 0.75 -4.88 6.35
N LEU A 114 -0.22 -4.18 6.94
CA LEU A 114 -0.97 -3.13 6.25
C LEU A 114 -0.05 -1.98 5.83
N SER A 115 0.81 -1.48 6.74
CA SER A 115 1.78 -0.44 6.41
C SER A 115 2.76 -0.88 5.32
N TYR A 116 3.24 -2.13 5.35
CA TYR A 116 4.09 -2.69 4.30
C TYR A 116 3.37 -2.71 2.96
N HIS A 117 2.23 -3.37 2.85
CA HIS A 117 1.50 -3.47 1.59
C HIS A 117 1.03 -2.11 1.08
N PHE A 118 0.66 -1.19 1.97
CA PHE A 118 0.33 0.18 1.60
C PHE A 118 1.53 0.93 1.00
N ALA A 119 2.70 0.84 1.62
CA ALA A 119 3.92 1.41 1.08
C ALA A 119 4.25 0.83 -0.30
N MET A 120 4.14 -0.48 -0.45
CA MET A 120 4.37 -1.17 -1.73
C MET A 120 3.36 -0.77 -2.80
N LEU A 121 2.08 -0.61 -2.44
CA LEU A 121 1.03 -0.12 -3.33
C LEU A 121 1.38 1.28 -3.86
N CYS A 122 1.76 2.20 -2.95
CA CYS A 122 2.16 3.56 -3.31
C CYS A 122 3.40 3.61 -4.20
N GLN A 123 4.35 2.67 -4.05
CA GLN A 123 5.54 2.59 -4.90
C GLN A 123 5.26 2.00 -6.29
N SER A 124 4.23 1.18 -6.41
CA SER A 124 3.86 0.50 -7.66
C SER A 124 2.76 1.21 -8.45
N THR A 125 2.18 2.27 -7.89
CA THR A 125 1.02 3.00 -8.43
C THR A 125 1.35 4.47 -8.63
N PRO A 126 0.98 5.09 -9.77
CA PRO A 126 1.03 6.53 -9.96
C PRO A 126 -0.10 7.19 -9.14
N ILE A 127 0.08 7.30 -7.81
CA ILE A 127 -0.96 7.74 -6.87
C ILE A 127 -1.51 9.12 -7.24
N ARG A 128 -0.66 10.02 -7.73
CA ARG A 128 -1.09 11.37 -8.10
C ARG A 128 -2.08 11.31 -9.27
N GLU A 129 -1.73 10.58 -10.31
CA GLU A 129 -2.54 10.43 -11.51
C GLU A 129 -3.83 9.65 -11.20
N LEU A 130 -3.75 8.62 -10.35
CA LEU A 130 -4.91 7.86 -9.87
C LEU A 130 -5.93 8.75 -9.15
N LEU A 131 -5.49 9.56 -8.19
CA LEU A 131 -6.37 10.46 -7.44
C LEU A 131 -6.94 11.58 -8.33
N ALA A 132 -6.13 12.13 -9.24
CA ALA A 132 -6.58 13.11 -10.21
C ALA A 132 -7.76 12.59 -11.06
N VAL A 133 -7.60 11.40 -11.65
CA VAL A 133 -8.59 10.80 -12.58
C VAL A 133 -9.85 10.31 -11.87
N THR A 134 -9.75 9.91 -10.60
CA THR A 134 -10.91 9.49 -9.80
C THR A 134 -11.78 10.67 -9.34
N GLY A 135 -11.32 11.91 -9.55
CA GLY A 135 -12.09 13.13 -9.31
C GLY A 135 -11.68 13.91 -8.07
N GLU A 136 -10.51 13.64 -7.51
CA GLU A 136 -9.92 14.50 -6.49
C GLU A 136 -9.20 15.68 -7.15
N THR A 137 -9.74 16.88 -6.94
CA THR A 137 -9.13 18.13 -7.44
C THR A 137 -7.87 18.52 -6.67
N TRP A 138 -7.76 18.04 -5.42
CA TRP A 138 -6.60 18.20 -4.56
C TRP A 138 -5.86 16.87 -4.49
N VAL A 139 -4.71 16.82 -5.15
CA VAL A 139 -3.86 15.64 -5.14
C VAL A 139 -2.67 15.89 -4.22
N VAL A 140 -2.07 14.84 -3.66
CA VAL A 140 -0.91 14.92 -2.76
C VAL A 140 0.14 15.89 -3.32
N GLY A 141 0.25 17.07 -2.71
CA GLY A 141 1.22 18.11 -3.08
C GLY A 141 0.71 19.28 -3.92
N GLY A 142 -0.55 19.29 -4.38
CA GLY A 142 -1.12 20.47 -5.05
C GLY A 142 -2.40 20.19 -5.85
N ARG A 143 -3.08 21.28 -6.22
CA ARG A 143 -4.19 21.25 -7.16
C ARG A 143 -3.67 21.07 -8.59
N LEU A 144 -4.41 20.37 -9.44
CA LEU A 144 -4.18 20.42 -10.88
C LEU A 144 -4.76 21.72 -11.43
N ASP A 145 -3.89 22.63 -11.87
CA ASP A 145 -4.28 24.00 -12.22
C ASP A 145 -4.72 24.13 -13.67
N THR A 146 -4.31 23.19 -14.55
CA THR A 146 -4.62 23.24 -15.99
C THR A 146 -5.27 21.96 -16.48
N ASN A 147 -6.12 22.09 -17.50
CA ASN A 147 -6.73 20.96 -18.17
C ASN A 147 -5.67 20.02 -18.78
N ASP A 148 -4.57 20.57 -19.28
CA ASP A 148 -3.49 19.78 -19.88
C ASP A 148 -2.84 18.83 -18.87
N GLN A 149 -2.65 19.27 -17.61
CA GLN A 149 -2.14 18.39 -16.54
C GLN A 149 -3.10 17.23 -16.26
N TYR A 150 -4.40 17.48 -16.29
CA TYR A 150 -5.42 16.45 -16.09
C TYR A 150 -5.45 15.45 -17.26
N VAL A 151 -5.36 15.94 -18.50
CA VAL A 151 -5.27 15.08 -19.70
C VAL A 151 -3.99 14.23 -19.65
N GLN A 152 -2.86 14.82 -19.25
CA GLN A 152 -1.61 14.07 -19.10
C GLN A 152 -1.73 12.99 -18.03
N ALA A 153 -2.32 13.30 -16.87
CA ALA A 153 -2.55 12.32 -15.81
C ALA A 153 -3.42 11.14 -16.29
N LYS A 154 -4.45 11.39 -17.11
CA LYS A 154 -5.26 10.34 -17.75
C LYS A 154 -4.44 9.44 -18.67
N VAL A 155 -3.57 10.05 -19.50
CA VAL A 155 -2.68 9.32 -20.42
C VAL A 155 -1.72 8.44 -19.62
N ASP A 156 -1.07 8.99 -18.60
CA ASP A 156 -0.07 8.28 -17.79
C ASP A 156 -0.70 7.13 -16.99
N LEU A 157 -1.86 7.37 -16.36
CA LEU A 157 -2.58 6.34 -15.62
C LEU A 157 -3.05 5.20 -16.54
N ARG A 158 -3.57 5.54 -17.74
CA ARG A 158 -3.97 4.54 -18.73
C ARG A 158 -2.76 3.72 -19.20
N ALA A 159 -1.65 4.39 -19.52
CA ALA A 159 -0.42 3.73 -19.94
C ALA A 159 0.15 2.82 -18.84
N TRP A 160 0.04 3.20 -17.55
CA TRP A 160 0.41 2.35 -16.43
C TRP A 160 -0.51 1.14 -16.29
N ALA A 161 -1.82 1.34 -16.32
CA ALA A 161 -2.81 0.26 -16.13
C ALA A 161 -2.84 -0.74 -17.30
N SER A 162 -2.42 -0.34 -18.50
CA SER A 162 -2.28 -1.24 -19.67
C SER A 162 -1.03 -2.11 -19.67
N LYS A 163 -0.01 -1.80 -18.84
CA LYS A 163 1.27 -2.52 -18.84
C LYS A 163 1.16 -3.86 -18.08
N HIS A 164 0.59 -4.87 -18.70
CA HIS A 164 0.67 -6.24 -18.19
C HIS A 164 1.87 -6.97 -18.77
N ASN A 165 2.45 -7.88 -17.98
CA ASN A 165 3.39 -8.84 -18.53
C ASN A 165 2.61 -9.92 -19.29
N ASP A 166 2.92 -10.10 -20.57
CA ASP A 166 2.50 -11.28 -21.31
C ASP A 166 3.16 -12.51 -20.67
N PHE A 167 2.39 -13.23 -19.85
CA PHE A 167 2.81 -14.39 -19.06
C PHE A 167 3.46 -15.51 -19.91
N THR A 168 3.31 -15.44 -21.24
CA THR A 168 3.81 -16.44 -22.20
C THR A 168 5.32 -16.40 -22.44
N SER A 169 6.05 -15.37 -22.00
CA SER A 169 7.50 -15.25 -22.23
C SER A 169 8.32 -15.71 -21.02
N SER A 170 8.28 -17.02 -20.74
CA SER A 170 8.83 -17.64 -19.52
C SER A 170 10.35 -17.90 -19.58
N MET A 171 11.18 -16.87 -19.41
CA MET A 171 12.58 -17.11 -19.00
C MET A 171 13.15 -16.17 -17.94
N HIS A 172 12.51 -15.03 -17.64
CA HIS A 172 12.95 -14.13 -16.58
C HIS A 172 11.75 -13.69 -15.73
N ALA A 173 11.25 -14.59 -14.90
CA ALA A 173 10.07 -14.45 -14.04
C ALA A 173 10.21 -13.44 -12.88
N ASP A 174 11.17 -12.51 -12.94
CA ASP A 174 11.58 -11.70 -11.77
C ASP A 174 11.16 -10.23 -11.86
N TYR A 175 10.48 -9.82 -12.94
CA TYR A 175 10.01 -8.44 -13.11
C TYR A 175 8.50 -8.40 -13.26
N ASP A 176 7.75 -8.63 -12.18
CA ASP A 176 6.31 -8.36 -12.15
C ASP A 176 6.04 -6.93 -12.63
N ALA A 177 5.08 -6.76 -13.55
CA ALA A 177 4.73 -5.44 -14.05
C ALA A 177 4.24 -4.56 -12.89
N PRO A 178 4.46 -3.24 -12.93
CA PRO A 178 4.05 -2.36 -11.83
C PRO A 178 2.58 -2.51 -11.44
N ILE A 179 1.68 -2.69 -12.42
CA ILE A 179 0.25 -2.91 -12.17
C ILE A 179 -0.02 -4.26 -11.48
N ASP A 180 0.67 -5.33 -11.86
CA ASP A 180 0.49 -6.67 -11.26
C ASP A 180 0.89 -6.64 -9.79
N ARG A 181 2.00 -5.95 -9.47
CA ARG A 181 2.43 -5.69 -8.08
C ARG A 181 1.39 -4.88 -7.32
N ALA A 182 0.87 -3.81 -7.92
CA ALA A 182 -0.13 -2.96 -7.30
C ALA A 182 -1.43 -3.72 -6.99
N ILE A 183 -1.90 -4.57 -7.92
CA ILE A 183 -3.08 -5.43 -7.73
C ILE A 183 -2.83 -6.42 -6.59
N ASN A 184 -1.70 -7.13 -6.61
CA ASN A 184 -1.35 -8.07 -5.54
C ASN A 184 -1.36 -7.39 -4.16
N HIS A 185 -0.70 -6.23 -4.04
CA HIS A 185 -0.71 -5.48 -2.78
C HIS A 185 -2.09 -4.95 -2.40
N SER A 186 -2.91 -4.55 -3.37
CA SER A 186 -4.32 -4.16 -3.13
C SER A 186 -5.11 -5.31 -2.51
N LEU A 187 -5.00 -6.52 -3.07
CA LEU A 187 -5.67 -7.71 -2.53
C LEU A 187 -5.17 -8.07 -1.12
N LYS A 188 -3.87 -7.94 -0.85
CA LYS A 188 -3.32 -8.18 0.49
C LYS A 188 -3.80 -7.11 1.49
N ILE A 189 -3.92 -5.84 1.09
CA ILE A 189 -4.51 -4.77 1.93
C ILE A 189 -5.96 -5.11 2.30
N LEU A 190 -6.78 -5.48 1.32
CA LEU A 190 -8.17 -5.89 1.56
C LEU A 190 -8.25 -7.08 2.52
N LYS A 191 -7.37 -8.08 2.34
CA LYS A 191 -7.28 -9.24 3.23
C LYS A 191 -6.93 -8.87 4.67
N VAL A 192 -5.99 -7.94 4.86
CA VAL A 192 -5.62 -7.46 6.20
C VAL A 192 -6.75 -6.65 6.83
N ALA A 193 -7.43 -5.81 6.06
CA ALA A 193 -8.56 -5.00 6.52
C ALA A 193 -9.76 -5.84 7.02
N LEU A 194 -9.99 -7.02 6.43
CA LEU A 194 -11.03 -7.97 6.86
C LEU A 194 -10.72 -8.75 8.14
N LYS A 195 -9.44 -8.99 8.43
CA LYS A 195 -9.02 -9.75 9.62
C LYS A 195 -9.03 -8.93 10.90
N ARG A 196 -9.42 -7.67 10.81
CA ARG A 196 -9.24 -6.70 11.88
C ARG A 196 -10.26 -6.95 13.01
N PRO A 197 -9.84 -6.97 14.28
CA PRO A 197 -10.77 -6.83 15.41
C PRO A 197 -11.49 -5.47 15.32
N GLU A 198 -12.69 -5.38 15.90
CA GLU A 198 -13.59 -4.22 15.79
C GLU A 198 -12.98 -2.91 16.30
N GLU A 199 -11.89 -2.96 17.07
CA GLU A 199 -11.22 -1.77 17.58
C GLU A 199 -10.46 -1.02 16.47
N PRO A 200 -10.89 0.22 16.13
CA PRO A 200 -10.12 1.09 15.27
C PRO A 200 -8.83 1.46 15.98
N THR A 201 -7.70 1.35 15.30
CA THR A 201 -6.37 1.76 15.77
C THR A 201 -6.26 3.29 15.83
N GLY A 202 -7.31 4.01 15.42
CA GLY A 202 -7.38 5.47 15.36
C GLY A 202 -6.49 6.06 14.28
N LEU A 203 -6.08 5.27 13.28
CA LEU A 203 -5.09 5.67 12.31
C LEU A 203 -5.70 5.85 10.93
N LEU A 204 -5.78 7.11 10.49
CA LEU A 204 -6.28 7.54 9.18
C LEU A 204 -5.67 6.77 7.99
N PHE A 205 -4.44 6.26 8.13
CA PHE A 205 -3.76 5.56 7.04
C PHE A 205 -4.48 4.27 6.61
N GLU A 206 -5.29 3.67 7.49
CA GLU A 206 -5.88 2.36 7.22
C GLU A 206 -7.02 2.43 6.22
N ASP A 207 -7.96 3.34 6.46
CA ASP A 207 -9.06 3.62 5.53
C ASP A 207 -8.52 4.14 4.20
N TRP A 208 -7.45 4.93 4.24
CA TRP A 208 -6.72 5.37 3.06
C TRP A 208 -6.09 4.22 2.26
N ALA A 209 -5.51 3.23 2.95
CA ALA A 209 -4.94 2.07 2.30
C ALA A 209 -6.01 1.26 1.57
N VAL A 210 -7.16 1.04 2.21
CA VAL A 210 -8.30 0.34 1.60
C VAL A 210 -8.87 1.13 0.42
N TYR A 211 -9.04 2.44 0.60
CA TYR A 211 -9.50 3.35 -0.45
C TYR A 211 -8.61 3.24 -1.71
N LEU A 212 -7.30 3.45 -1.56
CA LEU A 212 -6.36 3.37 -2.68
C LEU A 212 -6.29 1.97 -3.30
N ALA A 213 -6.36 0.91 -2.49
CA ALA A 213 -6.37 -0.46 -2.99
C ALA A 213 -7.55 -0.71 -3.95
N VAL A 214 -8.75 -0.27 -3.61
CA VAL A 214 -9.90 -0.45 -4.50
C VAL A 214 -9.84 0.47 -5.72
N LEU A 215 -9.30 1.68 -5.60
CA LEU A 215 -9.07 2.55 -6.76
C LEU A 215 -8.11 1.91 -7.78
N VAL A 216 -7.07 1.22 -7.33
CA VAL A 216 -6.15 0.48 -8.20
C VAL A 216 -6.88 -0.64 -8.96
N LEU A 217 -7.72 -1.42 -8.27
CA LEU A 217 -8.52 -2.47 -8.91
C LEU A 217 -9.50 -1.89 -9.93
N TRP A 218 -10.12 -0.75 -9.61
CA TRP A 218 -10.99 -0.04 -10.55
C TRP A 218 -10.23 0.46 -11.78
N ALA A 219 -9.07 1.09 -11.61
CA ALA A 219 -8.29 1.62 -12.73
C ALA A 219 -7.83 0.51 -13.69
N HIS A 220 -7.35 -0.61 -13.13
CA HIS A 220 -7.00 -1.81 -13.90
C HIS A 220 -8.18 -2.31 -14.75
N LEU A 221 -9.33 -2.51 -14.11
CA LEU A 221 -10.50 -3.03 -14.77
C LEU A 221 -11.02 -2.05 -15.84
N TYR A 222 -11.09 -0.76 -15.54
CA TYR A 222 -11.60 0.25 -16.48
C TYR A 222 -10.85 0.20 -17.81
N VAL A 223 -9.52 0.10 -17.73
CA VAL A 223 -8.65 0.06 -18.92
C VAL A 223 -8.79 -1.27 -19.67
N ASN A 224 -8.91 -2.40 -18.96
CA ASN A 224 -8.98 -3.71 -19.59
C ASN A 224 -10.37 -4.10 -20.11
N ALA A 225 -11.45 -3.68 -19.45
CA ALA A 225 -12.82 -3.91 -19.92
C ALA A 225 -13.04 -3.26 -21.31
N ARG A 226 -12.40 -2.11 -21.56
CA ARG A 226 -12.43 -1.44 -22.86
C ARG A 226 -11.75 -2.24 -23.98
N ASN A 227 -10.73 -3.03 -23.64
CA ASN A 227 -10.06 -3.90 -24.61
C ASN A 227 -10.86 -5.17 -24.92
N GLN A 228 -11.82 -5.54 -24.06
CA GLN A 228 -12.65 -6.74 -24.18
C GLN A 228 -14.06 -6.46 -24.75
N VAL A 229 -14.31 -5.24 -25.27
CA VAL A 229 -15.60 -4.86 -25.87
C VAL A 229 -15.83 -5.66 -27.17
N SER A 230 -16.34 -6.86 -27.00
CA SER A 230 -17.17 -7.54 -27.99
C SER A 230 -18.45 -8.10 -27.36
N GLU A 231 -18.50 -8.32 -26.04
CA GLU A 231 -19.72 -8.82 -25.40
C GLU A 231 -19.79 -8.32 -23.96
N THR A 232 -20.60 -7.30 -23.64
CA THR A 232 -21.13 -7.21 -22.26
C THR A 232 -22.39 -6.37 -22.16
N SER A 233 -23.43 -7.08 -21.71
CA SER A 233 -24.64 -6.64 -21.00
C SER A 233 -24.50 -5.31 -20.26
N ALA A 234 -25.52 -4.46 -20.41
CA ALA A 234 -25.71 -3.26 -19.61
C ALA A 234 -25.61 -3.58 -18.10
N PHE A 235 -24.91 -2.72 -17.38
CA PHE A 235 -24.72 -2.78 -15.93
C PHE A 235 -26.09 -2.61 -15.24
N ASP A 236 -26.49 -3.54 -14.35
CA ASP A 236 -27.67 -3.37 -13.49
C ASP A 236 -27.24 -2.89 -12.09
N PRO A 237 -27.29 -1.57 -11.81
CA PRO A 237 -26.88 -1.01 -10.53
C PRO A 237 -27.82 -1.34 -9.37
N GLN A 238 -28.99 -1.95 -9.60
CA GLN A 238 -29.97 -2.21 -8.54
C GLN A 238 -29.77 -3.54 -7.80
N LEU A 239 -28.95 -4.46 -8.31
CA LEU A 239 -28.87 -5.81 -7.74
C LEU A 239 -27.97 -5.97 -6.51
N HIS A 240 -27.21 -4.95 -6.12
CA HIS A 240 -26.24 -5.06 -5.01
C HIS A 240 -26.63 -4.18 -3.83
N ALA A 241 -27.53 -4.73 -3.00
CA ALA A 241 -27.62 -4.37 -1.60
C ALA A 241 -26.24 -4.57 -0.95
N TYR A 242 -25.70 -3.51 -0.35
CA TYR A 242 -24.47 -3.44 0.46
C TYR A 242 -23.60 -4.70 0.45
N ALA A 243 -22.53 -4.68 -0.35
CA ALA A 243 -21.50 -5.71 -0.27
C ALA A 243 -20.94 -5.75 1.16
N GLY A 244 -21.27 -6.80 1.92
CA GLY A 244 -20.77 -7.02 3.26
C GLY A 244 -19.40 -7.70 3.26
N ASP A 245 -18.81 -7.88 4.44
CA ASP A 245 -17.51 -8.55 4.60
C ASP A 245 -17.46 -9.95 3.98
N GLU A 246 -18.59 -10.67 3.95
CA GLU A 246 -18.65 -12.02 3.40
C GLU A 246 -18.45 -12.05 1.88
N PHE A 247 -18.93 -11.02 1.18
CA PHE A 247 -18.63 -10.85 -0.24
C PHE A 247 -17.13 -10.70 -0.44
N VAL A 248 -16.47 -9.79 0.30
CA VAL A 248 -15.03 -9.54 0.14
C VAL A 248 -14.20 -10.76 0.52
N ARG A 249 -14.60 -11.53 1.54
CA ARG A 249 -13.96 -12.82 1.88
C ARG A 249 -14.05 -13.83 0.74
N THR A 250 -15.21 -13.91 0.09
CA THR A 250 -15.44 -14.81 -1.05
C THR A 250 -14.63 -14.35 -2.26
N PHE A 251 -14.71 -13.07 -2.61
CA PHE A 251 -13.92 -12.43 -3.66
C PHE A 251 -12.42 -12.71 -3.49
N LEU A 252 -11.84 -12.46 -2.31
CA LEU A 252 -10.41 -12.68 -2.05
C LEU A 252 -10.00 -14.16 -2.06
N ARG A 253 -10.95 -15.08 -1.81
CA ARG A 253 -10.70 -16.52 -1.92
C ARG A 253 -10.65 -16.94 -3.39
N THR A 254 -11.55 -16.40 -4.20
CA THR A 254 -11.62 -16.66 -5.64
C THR A 254 -10.44 -16.03 -6.37
N CYS A 255 -10.11 -14.77 -6.09
CA CYS A 255 -8.99 -14.03 -6.67
C CYS A 255 -7.63 -14.36 -6.03
N GLY A 256 -7.47 -15.56 -5.47
CA GLY A 256 -6.20 -16.02 -4.87
C GLY A 256 -5.01 -15.91 -5.85
N GLU A 257 -3.80 -16.15 -5.33
CA GLU A 257 -2.48 -15.63 -5.75
C GLU A 257 -2.10 -15.63 -7.25
N ALA A 258 -2.88 -16.25 -8.15
CA ALA A 258 -2.62 -16.28 -9.59
C ALA A 258 -3.84 -15.96 -10.49
N SER A 259 -4.97 -15.48 -9.94
CA SER A 259 -6.25 -15.45 -10.67
C SER A 259 -6.94 -14.09 -10.78
N TRP A 260 -6.24 -13.00 -10.47
CA TRP A 260 -6.79 -11.64 -10.51
C TRP A 260 -7.22 -11.19 -11.92
N HIS A 261 -6.81 -11.90 -12.97
CA HIS A 261 -7.31 -11.69 -14.33
C HIS A 261 -8.83 -11.87 -14.50
N HIS A 262 -9.50 -12.52 -13.53
CA HIS A 262 -10.96 -12.76 -13.57
C HIS A 262 -11.77 -11.73 -12.78
N ILE A 263 -11.15 -10.64 -12.32
CA ILE A 263 -11.88 -9.59 -11.61
C ILE A 263 -12.89 -8.95 -12.56
N SER A 264 -14.18 -9.02 -12.21
CA SER A 264 -15.26 -8.44 -13.03
C SER A 264 -15.60 -7.00 -12.61
N ALA A 265 -16.35 -6.30 -13.46
CA ALA A 265 -16.91 -4.99 -13.12
C ALA A 265 -17.87 -5.00 -11.94
N GLN A 266 -18.61 -6.10 -11.79
CA GLN A 266 -19.48 -6.32 -10.66
C GLN A 266 -18.67 -6.44 -9.37
N ASP A 267 -17.55 -7.17 -9.40
CA ASP A 267 -16.68 -7.36 -8.22
C ASP A 267 -16.09 -6.04 -7.74
N VAL A 268 -15.52 -5.26 -8.65
CA VAL A 268 -14.95 -3.93 -8.33
C VAL A 268 -16.01 -3.01 -7.76
N THR A 269 -17.22 -3.02 -8.33
CA THR A 269 -18.31 -2.15 -7.86
C THR A 269 -18.76 -2.52 -6.45
N ALA A 270 -18.88 -3.82 -6.17
CA ALA A 270 -19.15 -4.32 -4.83
C ALA A 270 -18.02 -3.93 -3.84
N LEU A 271 -16.75 -4.00 -4.25
CA LEU A 271 -15.62 -3.54 -3.42
C LEU A 271 -15.65 -2.02 -3.16
N LEU A 272 -16.02 -1.20 -4.14
CA LEU A 272 -16.19 0.25 -3.98
C LEU A 272 -17.31 0.55 -2.96
N GLN A 273 -18.45 -0.15 -3.05
CA GLN A 273 -19.56 -0.02 -2.10
C GLN A 273 -19.16 -0.47 -0.69
N TRP A 274 -18.50 -1.62 -0.56
CA TRP A 274 -18.00 -2.12 0.73
C TRP A 274 -17.03 -1.12 1.37
N THR A 275 -16.08 -0.60 0.59
CA THR A 275 -15.10 0.38 1.06
C THR A 275 -15.76 1.67 1.51
N LYS A 276 -16.76 2.15 0.77
CA LYS A 276 -17.55 3.32 1.16
C LYS A 276 -18.27 3.08 2.49
N GLY A 277 -18.95 1.93 2.63
CA GLY A 277 -19.62 1.56 3.88
C GLY A 277 -18.67 1.46 5.06
N ARG A 278 -17.46 0.94 4.83
CA ARG A 278 -16.39 0.85 5.83
C ARG A 278 -15.93 2.22 6.31
N ILE A 279 -15.64 3.16 5.39
CA ILE A 279 -15.17 4.51 5.74
C ILE A 279 -16.26 5.31 6.47
N VAL A 280 -17.53 5.09 6.12
CA VAL A 280 -18.70 5.73 6.77
C VAL A 280 -19.05 5.09 8.12
N GLY A 281 -18.50 3.91 8.43
CA GLY A 281 -18.89 3.10 9.59
C GLY A 281 -18.93 3.86 10.92
N PRO A 282 -19.57 3.28 11.96
CA PRO A 282 -20.04 3.95 13.17
C PRO A 282 -18.93 4.50 14.11
N SER A 283 -17.68 4.55 13.66
CA SER A 283 -16.57 5.05 14.45
C SER A 283 -16.74 6.56 14.69
N PRO A 284 -16.92 7.00 15.96
CA PRO A 284 -17.22 8.40 16.30
C PRO A 284 -16.05 9.37 16.08
N GLN A 285 -14.95 8.92 15.46
CA GLN A 285 -13.74 9.70 15.20
C GLN A 285 -13.59 10.00 13.70
N HIS A 286 -14.64 10.53 13.07
CA HIS A 286 -14.56 10.91 11.66
C HIS A 286 -13.47 11.96 11.44
N PHE A 287 -12.41 11.55 10.76
CA PHE A 287 -11.25 12.35 10.40
C PHE A 287 -11.60 13.32 9.24
N GLY A 288 -12.45 14.31 9.51
CA GLY A 288 -12.62 15.50 8.67
C GLY A 288 -12.94 15.27 7.18
N GLY A 289 -12.81 16.34 6.39
CA GLY A 289 -13.24 16.39 4.98
C GLY A 289 -12.55 15.41 4.02
N LEU A 290 -11.54 14.67 4.47
CA LEU A 290 -10.84 13.67 3.65
C LEU A 290 -11.68 12.41 3.47
N SER A 291 -12.31 11.93 4.55
CA SER A 291 -13.25 10.80 4.48
C SER A 291 -14.50 11.15 3.67
N ASP A 292 -15.00 12.39 3.79
CA ASP A 292 -16.13 12.89 3.00
C ASP A 292 -15.78 12.95 1.50
N SER A 293 -14.57 13.44 1.17
CA SER A 293 -14.08 13.44 -0.21
C SER A 293 -13.99 12.02 -0.77
N ALA A 294 -13.34 11.10 -0.06
CA ALA A 294 -13.16 9.71 -0.48
C ALA A 294 -14.51 9.00 -0.68
N THR A 295 -15.45 9.14 0.25
CA THR A 295 -16.79 8.54 0.13
C THR A 295 -17.62 9.15 -1.01
N GLY A 296 -17.42 10.44 -1.29
CA GLY A 296 -17.97 11.12 -2.46
C GLY A 296 -17.42 10.56 -3.77
N VAL A 297 -16.10 10.36 -3.87
CA VAL A 297 -15.43 9.74 -5.02
C VAL A 297 -15.92 8.31 -5.23
N LEU A 298 -15.91 7.48 -4.19
CA LEU A 298 -16.41 6.10 -4.25
C LEU A 298 -17.86 6.05 -4.72
N GLY A 299 -18.72 6.95 -4.22
CA GLY A 299 -20.11 7.04 -4.66
C GLY A 299 -20.26 7.36 -6.15
N LYS A 300 -19.43 8.27 -6.68
CA LYS A 300 -19.41 8.59 -8.11
C LYS A 300 -18.91 7.41 -8.95
N LEU A 301 -17.85 6.73 -8.50
CA LEU A 301 -17.30 5.56 -9.20
C LEU A 301 -18.29 4.38 -9.24
N VAL A 302 -19.06 4.16 -8.17
CA VAL A 302 -20.11 3.13 -8.16
C VAL A 302 -21.20 3.43 -9.21
N LEU A 303 -21.54 4.71 -9.40
CA LEU A 303 -22.62 5.10 -10.32
C LEU A 303 -22.17 5.25 -11.77
N LYS A 304 -20.96 5.77 -11.98
CA LYS A 304 -20.48 6.26 -13.29
C LYS A 304 -19.07 5.81 -13.63
N GLY A 305 -18.41 5.06 -12.76
CA GLY A 305 -17.02 4.67 -12.93
C GLY A 305 -16.78 3.73 -14.11
N GLY A 306 -17.83 3.21 -14.76
CA GLY A 306 -17.75 2.44 -16.00
C GLY A 306 -18.17 3.21 -17.25
N GLU A 307 -18.60 4.48 -17.13
CA GLU A 307 -19.03 5.29 -18.27
C GLU A 307 -17.82 5.71 -19.15
N ASP A 308 -18.07 5.86 -20.44
CA ASP A 308 -17.10 6.42 -21.37
C ASP A 308 -16.76 7.88 -21.01
N GLY A 309 -15.47 8.23 -21.10
CA GLY A 309 -14.98 9.59 -20.83
C GLY A 309 -14.59 9.88 -19.38
N TRP A 310 -14.69 8.88 -18.49
CA TRP A 310 -14.13 9.00 -17.14
C TRP A 310 -12.60 9.17 -17.18
N PHE A 311 -11.92 8.33 -17.97
CA PHE A 311 -10.50 8.50 -18.38
C PHE A 311 -10.33 9.35 -19.65
#